data_AF-A0AAF0QKU9-F1
#
_entry.id   AF-A0AAF0QKU9-F1
#
_cell.length_a   1.000
_cell.length_b   1.000
_cell.length_c   1.000
_cell.angle_alpha   90.00
_cell.angle_beta   90.00
_cell.angle_gamma   90.00
#
_symmetry.space_group_name_H-M   'P 1'
#
loop_
_entity.id
_entity.type
_entity.pdbx_description
1 polymer ?
#
loop_
_entity_poly.entity_id
_entity_poly.type
_entity_poly.pdbx_seq_one_letter_code
_entity_poly.pdbx_strand_id
1 'polypeptide(L)'
;MAGEPVNVNEFQELARHALPKMYYDYYTGGAEDQHTLKENVESFRRIIIRPRILVDVSKIDMSTTILGHKTSAPIMIAPTAMHKLAHLEGEVATARGAAACDVIMGLSYMSTCTVEEVASSCNAVRFFQIYVYKRRDITALMVHRAEKKGFGAIILTADTPRLGRREADIKNKMIAPQLKNFEGLISTEYVSDKGSNIEALAAGTFDASLCWKDIEWLKSITKLPILIKGILTSEDAIKAIEAGVAGIIVSNHGARQLDYAPATISVLEEIQHTLEEIINSMTYQMYSKNSWRWLNAASCHV
;
A
#
# COMPACT_ATOMS: atom_id res chain seq x y z
N MET A 1 1.21 -29.03 -20.94
CA MET A 1 1.37 -28.58 -19.54
C MET A 1 2.01 -27.22 -19.61
N ALA A 2 1.38 -26.18 -19.05
CA ALA A 2 2.08 -24.90 -18.88
C ALA A 2 3.26 -25.15 -17.93
N GLY A 3 4.45 -24.66 -18.28
CA GLY A 3 5.63 -24.77 -17.42
C GLY A 3 5.47 -23.96 -16.12
N GLU A 4 6.38 -24.16 -15.18
CA GLU A 4 6.46 -23.33 -13.97
C GLU A 4 6.78 -21.88 -14.37
N PRO A 5 6.04 -20.87 -13.86
CA PRO A 5 6.26 -19.47 -14.23
C PRO A 5 7.64 -18.99 -13.78
N VAL A 6 8.38 -18.32 -14.66
CA VAL A 6 9.76 -17.87 -14.39
C VAL A 6 9.89 -16.36 -14.11
N ASN A 7 8.81 -15.60 -14.28
CA ASN A 7 8.75 -14.17 -13.98
C ASN A 7 7.33 -13.73 -13.57
N VAL A 8 7.20 -12.51 -13.04
CA VAL A 8 5.92 -11.97 -12.55
C VAL A 8 4.86 -11.79 -13.63
N ASN A 9 5.24 -11.53 -14.88
CA ASN A 9 4.30 -11.34 -16.00
C ASN A 9 3.60 -12.66 -16.35
N GLU A 10 4.30 -13.79 -16.20
CA GLU A 10 3.69 -15.11 -16.42
C GLU A 10 2.64 -15.43 -15.35
N PHE A 11 2.83 -14.99 -14.10
CA PHE A 11 1.78 -15.08 -13.08
C PHE A 11 0.55 -14.24 -13.43
N GLN A 12 0.74 -13.05 -14.00
CA GLN A 12 -0.36 -12.21 -14.47
C GLN A 12 -1.15 -12.92 -15.58
N GLU A 13 -0.46 -13.51 -16.56
CA GLU A 13 -1.11 -14.28 -17.62
C GLU A 13 -1.84 -15.51 -17.08
N LEU A 14 -1.25 -16.24 -16.13
CA LEU A 14 -1.95 -17.34 -15.44
C LEU A 14 -3.21 -16.84 -14.72
N ALA A 15 -3.12 -15.70 -14.02
CA ALA A 15 -4.28 -15.09 -13.36
C ALA A 15 -5.37 -14.68 -14.36
N ARG A 16 -5.01 -14.18 -15.56
CA ARG A 16 -5.95 -13.83 -16.63
C ARG A 16 -6.79 -15.02 -17.09
N HIS A 17 -6.23 -16.22 -17.08
CA HIS A 17 -6.95 -17.44 -17.46
C HIS A 17 -7.70 -18.08 -16.27
N ALA A 18 -7.21 -17.89 -15.04
CA ALA A 18 -7.79 -18.51 -13.85
C ALA A 18 -8.94 -17.71 -13.23
N LEU A 19 -8.92 -16.38 -13.33
CA LEU A 19 -9.88 -15.51 -12.66
C LEU A 19 -11.08 -15.17 -13.54
N PRO A 20 -12.29 -15.04 -12.96
CA PRO A 20 -13.40 -14.39 -13.63
C PRO A 20 -13.00 -12.99 -14.10
N LYS A 21 -13.44 -12.60 -15.31
CA LYS A 21 -13.08 -11.31 -15.94
C LYS A 21 -13.26 -10.12 -14.99
N MET A 22 -14.38 -10.05 -14.26
CA MET A 22 -14.66 -8.98 -13.31
C MET A 22 -13.57 -8.85 -12.23
N TYR A 23 -13.06 -9.97 -11.71
CA TYR A 23 -12.03 -9.96 -10.67
C TYR A 23 -10.64 -9.68 -11.24
N TYR A 24 -10.33 -10.24 -12.41
CA TYR A 24 -9.08 -9.92 -13.11
C TYR A 24 -9.00 -8.41 -13.40
N ASP A 25 -10.03 -7.85 -14.04
CA ASP A 25 -10.10 -6.43 -14.38
C ASP A 25 -10.06 -5.53 -13.13
N TYR A 26 -10.64 -5.97 -12.00
CA TYR A 26 -10.55 -5.25 -10.73
C TYR A 26 -9.10 -5.12 -10.24
N TYR A 27 -8.31 -6.18 -10.36
CA TYR A 27 -6.91 -6.16 -9.94
C TYR A 27 -6.01 -5.41 -10.92
N THR A 28 -6.22 -5.56 -12.22
CA THR A 28 -5.33 -4.99 -13.24
C THR A 28 -5.71 -3.58 -13.69
N GLY A 29 -6.95 -3.15 -13.47
CA GLY A 29 -7.45 -1.86 -13.97
C GLY A 29 -6.87 -0.64 -13.23
N GLY A 30 -6.40 0.34 -13.98
CA GLY A 30 -6.08 1.69 -13.50
C GLY A 30 -7.27 2.66 -13.57
N ALA A 31 -7.04 3.91 -13.17
CA ALA A 31 -8.00 4.99 -13.33
C ALA A 31 -8.04 5.49 -14.78
N GLU A 32 -9.25 5.85 -15.23
CA GLU A 32 -9.51 6.57 -16.49
C GLU A 32 -8.79 5.95 -17.71
N ASP A 33 -7.94 6.72 -18.40
CA ASP A 33 -7.23 6.30 -19.61
C ASP A 33 -6.03 5.38 -19.30
N GLN A 34 -5.74 5.16 -18.01
CA GLN A 34 -4.65 4.33 -17.50
C GLN A 34 -3.28 4.81 -17.99
N HIS A 35 -3.14 6.11 -18.19
CA HIS A 35 -1.88 6.74 -18.60
C HIS A 35 -0.80 6.51 -17.54
N THR A 36 -1.08 6.85 -16.28
CA THR A 36 -0.16 6.66 -15.15
C THR A 36 0.15 5.19 -14.91
N LEU A 37 -0.77 4.27 -15.24
CA LEU A 37 -0.54 2.82 -15.08
C LEU A 37 0.59 2.37 -16.01
N LYS A 38 0.49 2.76 -17.28
CA LYS A 38 1.55 2.53 -18.27
C LYS A 38 2.84 3.24 -17.86
N GLU A 39 2.73 4.50 -17.47
CA GLU A 39 3.87 5.35 -17.16
C GLU A 39 4.66 4.86 -15.94
N ASN A 40 4.00 4.27 -14.94
CA ASN A 40 4.66 3.64 -13.80
C ASN A 40 5.66 2.55 -14.22
N VAL A 41 5.38 1.80 -15.29
CA VAL A 41 6.26 0.76 -15.82
C VAL A 41 7.31 1.35 -16.76
N GLU A 42 6.89 2.20 -17.70
CA GLU A 42 7.79 2.78 -18.71
C GLU A 42 8.87 3.67 -18.08
N SER A 43 8.59 4.30 -16.94
CA SER A 43 9.55 5.15 -16.24
C SER A 43 10.79 4.41 -15.75
N PHE A 44 10.66 3.16 -15.33
CA PHE A 44 11.82 2.35 -14.94
C PHE A 44 12.72 2.03 -16.14
N ARG A 45 12.16 1.93 -17.35
CA ARG A 45 12.96 1.66 -18.57
C ARG A 45 13.84 2.83 -18.99
N ARG A 46 13.55 4.03 -18.47
CA ARG A 46 14.36 5.23 -18.72
C ARG A 46 15.58 5.32 -17.79
N ILE A 47 15.65 4.47 -16.76
CA ILE A 47 16.78 4.40 -15.84
C ILE A 47 17.76 3.34 -16.34
N ILE A 48 18.98 3.78 -16.67
CA ILE A 48 20.05 2.90 -17.16
C ILE A 48 21.07 2.68 -16.04
N ILE A 49 21.30 1.40 -15.72
CA ILE A 49 22.27 1.00 -14.69
C ILE A 49 23.69 1.12 -15.27
N ARG A 50 24.57 1.78 -14.53
CA ARG A 50 26.02 1.85 -14.82
C ARG A 50 26.76 0.89 -13.88
N PRO A 51 27.04 -0.36 -14.29
CA PRO A 51 27.67 -1.33 -13.41
C PRO A 51 29.12 -0.92 -13.10
N ARG A 52 29.54 -1.18 -11.86
CA ARG A 52 30.96 -1.14 -11.50
C ARG A 52 31.58 -2.50 -11.80
N ILE A 53 32.75 -2.52 -12.43
CA ILE A 53 33.47 -3.75 -12.77
C ILE A 53 34.53 -4.09 -11.71
N LEU A 54 34.99 -5.35 -11.68
CA LEU A 54 36.02 -5.84 -10.75
C LEU A 54 35.67 -5.67 -9.26
N VAL A 55 34.37 -5.75 -8.93
CA VAL A 55 33.87 -5.79 -7.55
C VAL A 55 33.62 -7.25 -7.19
N ASP A 56 34.13 -7.70 -6.04
CA ASP A 56 33.85 -9.05 -5.53
C ASP A 56 32.37 -9.15 -5.12
N VAL A 57 31.62 -9.95 -5.87
CA VAL A 57 30.20 -10.23 -5.65
C VAL A 57 29.97 -11.71 -5.29
N SER A 58 31.01 -12.42 -4.82
CA SER A 58 30.89 -13.82 -4.38
C SER A 58 29.96 -14.00 -3.17
N LYS A 59 29.68 -12.93 -2.44
CA LYS A 59 28.69 -12.86 -1.35
C LYS A 59 27.82 -11.63 -1.53
N ILE A 60 26.53 -11.85 -1.79
CA ILE A 60 25.52 -10.80 -1.90
C ILE A 60 24.61 -10.89 -0.68
N ASP A 61 24.44 -9.77 0.03
CA ASP A 61 23.48 -9.63 1.12
C ASP A 61 22.41 -8.61 0.69
N MET A 62 21.17 -9.09 0.50
CA MET A 62 20.02 -8.25 0.18
C MET A 62 19.26 -7.83 1.44
N SER A 63 19.66 -8.30 2.63
CA SER A 63 18.93 -8.02 3.84
C SER A 63 18.98 -6.55 4.21
N THR A 64 17.90 -6.04 4.79
CA THR A 64 17.81 -4.66 5.23
C THR A 64 16.93 -4.55 6.47
N THR A 65 16.59 -3.33 6.87
CA THR A 65 15.70 -3.06 7.99
C THR A 65 14.70 -1.99 7.61
N ILE A 66 13.43 -2.24 7.89
CA ILE A 66 12.31 -1.34 7.60
C ILE A 66 11.60 -1.06 8.93
N LEU A 67 11.61 0.20 9.38
CA LEU A 67 11.10 0.61 10.70
C LEU A 67 11.55 -0.30 11.87
N GLY A 68 12.83 -0.68 11.87
CA GLY A 68 13.41 -1.54 12.92
C GLY A 68 13.19 -3.05 12.73
N HIS A 69 12.39 -3.47 11.74
CA HIS A 69 12.20 -4.88 11.41
C HIS A 69 13.20 -5.34 10.34
N LYS A 70 13.99 -6.38 10.64
CA LYS A 70 14.89 -6.99 9.66
C LYS A 70 14.08 -7.72 8.58
N THR A 71 14.48 -7.57 7.32
CA THR A 71 13.90 -8.29 6.17
C THR A 71 15.01 -8.94 5.36
N SER A 72 14.68 -10.02 4.64
CA SER A 72 15.63 -10.74 3.77
C SER A 72 16.00 -9.97 2.49
N ALA A 73 15.13 -9.05 2.06
CA ALA A 73 15.27 -8.23 0.87
C ALA A 73 14.66 -6.83 1.10
N PRO A 74 15.02 -5.81 0.29
CA PRO A 74 14.39 -4.48 0.34
C PRO A 74 13.03 -4.47 -0.38
N ILE A 75 12.20 -5.47 -0.11
CA ILE A 75 10.90 -5.70 -0.74
C ILE A 75 9.88 -5.93 0.36
N MET A 76 8.70 -5.34 0.19
CA MET A 76 7.53 -5.60 1.03
C MET A 76 6.30 -5.84 0.15
N ILE A 77 5.34 -6.60 0.66
CA ILE A 77 4.05 -6.77 -0.02
C ILE A 77 3.20 -5.54 0.27
N ALA A 78 2.85 -4.79 -0.77
CA ALA A 78 2.01 -3.60 -0.65
C ALA A 78 0.55 -3.97 -0.27
N PRO A 79 -0.18 -3.09 0.43
CA PRO A 79 -1.59 -3.33 0.73
C PRO A 79 -2.43 -3.42 -0.55
N THR A 80 -3.02 -4.59 -0.77
CA THR A 80 -4.02 -4.84 -1.81
C THR A 80 -5.26 -5.47 -1.16
N ALA A 81 -6.44 -5.03 -1.59
CA ALA A 81 -7.70 -5.43 -0.95
C ALA A 81 -8.24 -6.75 -1.53
N MET A 82 -9.08 -7.42 -0.74
CA MET A 82 -9.95 -8.51 -1.17
C MET A 82 -9.24 -9.70 -1.84
N HIS A 83 -8.20 -10.27 -1.24
CA HIS A 83 -7.45 -11.39 -1.85
C HIS A 83 -8.31 -12.65 -2.08
N LYS A 84 -9.44 -12.81 -1.39
CA LYS A 84 -10.37 -13.92 -1.62
C LYS A 84 -11.06 -13.92 -2.99
N LEU A 85 -10.98 -12.83 -3.74
CA LEU A 85 -11.42 -12.83 -5.14
C LEU A 85 -10.42 -13.60 -6.04
N ALA A 86 -9.15 -13.71 -5.62
CA ALA A 86 -8.11 -14.44 -6.33
C ALA A 86 -7.94 -15.89 -5.84
N HIS A 87 -8.00 -16.10 -4.52
CA HIS A 87 -7.77 -17.42 -3.93
C HIS A 87 -8.52 -17.58 -2.61
N LEU A 88 -9.10 -18.75 -2.32
CA LEU A 88 -9.97 -18.99 -1.16
C LEU A 88 -9.34 -18.64 0.20
N GLU A 89 -8.02 -18.83 0.32
CA GLU A 89 -7.28 -18.51 1.55
C GLU A 89 -7.00 -17.00 1.72
N GLY A 90 -7.11 -16.22 0.64
CA GLY A 90 -6.94 -14.78 0.64
C GLY A 90 -5.67 -14.29 1.34
N GLU A 91 -5.83 -13.28 2.19
CA GLU A 91 -4.74 -12.58 2.86
C GLU A 91 -3.96 -13.48 3.84
N VAL A 92 -4.54 -14.59 4.29
CA VAL A 92 -3.84 -15.58 5.13
C VAL A 92 -2.77 -16.33 4.33
N ALA A 93 -3.02 -16.62 3.05
CA ALA A 93 -1.99 -17.20 2.17
C ALA A 93 -0.87 -16.19 1.92
N THR A 94 -1.21 -14.93 1.66
CA THR A 94 -0.24 -13.86 1.47
C THR A 94 0.63 -13.64 2.71
N ALA A 95 0.05 -13.67 3.91
CA ALA A 95 0.80 -13.54 5.16
C ALA A 95 1.79 -14.69 5.35
N ARG A 96 1.39 -15.94 5.06
CA ARG A 96 2.29 -17.10 5.11
C ARG A 96 3.41 -17.01 4.07
N GLY A 97 3.12 -16.52 2.86
CA GLY A 97 4.14 -16.24 1.85
C GLY A 97 5.13 -15.17 2.32
N ALA A 98 4.64 -14.09 2.94
CA ALA A 98 5.47 -13.04 3.52
C ALA A 98 6.40 -13.60 4.62
N ALA A 99 5.87 -14.44 5.51
CA ALA A 99 6.65 -15.11 6.56
C ALA A 99 7.72 -16.04 5.97
N ALA A 100 7.37 -16.86 4.97
CA ALA A 100 8.31 -17.78 4.34
C ALA A 100 9.46 -17.07 3.63
N CYS A 101 9.22 -15.86 3.12
CA CYS A 101 10.23 -15.03 2.47
C CYS A 101 10.93 -14.04 3.43
N ASP A 102 10.58 -13.99 4.72
CA ASP A 102 11.09 -12.99 5.68
C ASP A 102 10.93 -11.53 5.17
N VAL A 103 9.75 -11.20 4.65
CA VAL A 103 9.38 -9.84 4.21
C VAL A 103 8.14 -9.33 4.94
N ILE A 104 7.93 -8.02 4.92
CA ILE A 104 6.79 -7.38 5.57
C ILE A 104 5.55 -7.46 4.68
N MET A 105 4.39 -7.77 5.28
CA MET A 105 3.09 -7.66 4.62
C MET A 105 2.36 -6.38 5.03
N GLY A 106 2.00 -5.54 4.07
CA GLY A 106 0.96 -4.53 4.24
C GLY A 106 -0.43 -5.18 4.12
N LEU A 107 -1.19 -5.25 5.20
CA LEU A 107 -2.57 -5.71 5.17
C LEU A 107 -3.51 -4.56 4.86
N SER A 108 -4.37 -4.70 3.84
CA SER A 108 -5.34 -3.68 3.49
C SER A 108 -6.44 -3.52 4.54
N TYR A 109 -6.93 -2.28 4.70
CA TYR A 109 -8.11 -1.97 5.48
C TYR A 109 -9.35 -2.73 4.97
N MET A 110 -9.42 -2.95 3.65
CA MET A 110 -10.50 -3.63 2.95
C MET A 110 -10.16 -5.11 2.69
N SER A 111 -9.57 -5.77 3.70
CA SER A 111 -9.23 -7.19 3.63
C SER A 111 -10.46 -8.10 3.72
N THR A 112 -10.43 -9.21 2.97
CA THR A 112 -11.40 -10.32 3.06
C THR A 112 -11.13 -11.31 4.19
N CYS A 113 -10.05 -11.11 4.93
CA CYS A 113 -9.76 -11.78 6.19
C CYS A 113 -9.73 -10.74 7.32
N THR A 114 -10.11 -11.17 8.52
CA THR A 114 -10.03 -10.31 9.70
C THR A 114 -8.58 -10.04 10.10
N VAL A 115 -8.36 -8.92 10.78
CA VAL A 115 -7.05 -8.58 11.38
C VAL A 115 -6.53 -9.74 12.24
N GLU A 116 -7.43 -10.41 12.98
CA GLU A 116 -7.12 -11.54 13.85
C GLU A 116 -6.83 -12.83 13.10
N GLU A 117 -7.61 -13.18 12.06
CA GLU A 117 -7.34 -14.34 11.20
C GLU A 117 -5.95 -14.22 10.57
N VAL A 118 -5.59 -13.05 10.04
CA VAL A 118 -4.27 -12.82 9.44
C VAL A 118 -3.16 -12.90 10.49
N ALA A 119 -3.31 -12.21 11.63
CA ALA A 119 -2.29 -12.17 12.67
C ALA A 119 -2.02 -13.52 13.34
N SER A 120 -3.02 -14.41 13.40
CA SER A 120 -2.87 -15.74 14.01
C SER A 120 -2.37 -16.82 13.03
N SER A 121 -2.28 -16.49 11.73
CA SER A 121 -1.92 -17.47 10.70
C SER A 121 -0.43 -17.82 10.62
N CYS A 122 0.45 -16.88 11.00
CA CYS A 122 1.90 -17.01 10.87
C CYS A 122 2.64 -15.91 11.64
N ASN A 123 3.96 -16.03 11.73
CA ASN A 123 4.83 -15.06 12.41
C ASN A 123 5.35 -13.94 11.49
N ALA A 124 4.64 -13.61 10.40
CA ALA A 124 5.03 -12.48 9.53
C ALA A 124 4.96 -11.15 10.28
N VAL A 125 5.92 -10.25 10.01
CA VAL A 125 5.78 -8.83 10.34
C VAL A 125 4.71 -8.24 9.42
N ARG A 126 3.73 -7.56 10.01
CA ARG A 126 2.60 -6.97 9.29
C ARG A 126 2.45 -5.51 9.62
N PHE A 127 2.25 -4.68 8.61
CA PHE A 127 1.79 -3.30 8.76
C PHE A 127 0.32 -3.22 8.36
N PHE A 128 -0.47 -2.42 9.06
CA PHE A 128 -1.90 -2.31 8.80
C PHE A 128 -2.20 -1.03 8.05
N GLN A 129 -2.66 -1.16 6.80
CA GLN A 129 -3.11 -0.02 6.02
C GLN A 129 -4.52 0.38 6.44
N ILE A 130 -4.72 1.68 6.62
CA ILE A 130 -6.02 2.25 6.99
C ILE A 130 -6.48 3.29 5.98
N TYR A 131 -7.80 3.37 5.82
CA TYR A 131 -8.48 4.58 5.38
C TYR A 131 -9.13 5.22 6.59
N VAL A 132 -9.24 6.54 6.57
CA VAL A 132 -10.01 7.24 7.59
C VAL A 132 -11.47 7.31 7.12
N TYR A 133 -12.34 6.67 7.88
CA TYR A 133 -13.78 6.72 7.62
C TYR A 133 -14.41 7.93 8.30
N LYS A 134 -15.53 8.41 7.74
CA LYS A 134 -16.37 9.47 8.36
C LYS A 134 -16.71 9.12 9.81
N ARG A 135 -16.97 7.83 10.04
CA ARG A 135 -17.05 7.22 11.37
C ARG A 135 -15.65 6.95 11.92
N ARG A 136 -15.09 7.96 12.60
CA ARG A 136 -13.76 7.91 13.23
C ARG A 136 -13.65 6.84 14.31
N ASP A 137 -14.75 6.51 14.98
CA ASP A 137 -14.84 5.43 15.96
C ASP A 137 -14.52 4.06 15.36
N ILE A 138 -14.97 3.78 14.12
CA ILE A 138 -14.65 2.54 13.41
C ILE A 138 -13.17 2.48 13.06
N THR A 139 -12.62 3.61 12.58
CA THR A 139 -11.19 3.71 12.26
C THR A 139 -10.35 3.47 13.51
N ALA A 140 -10.72 4.09 14.63
CA ALA A 140 -10.06 3.87 15.92
C ALA A 140 -10.13 2.40 16.35
N LEU A 141 -11.31 1.77 16.27
CA LEU A 141 -11.47 0.36 16.62
C LEU A 141 -10.54 -0.55 15.80
N MET A 142 -10.43 -0.34 14.49
CA MET A 142 -9.57 -1.16 13.64
C MET A 142 -8.08 -0.96 13.97
N VAL A 143 -7.65 0.27 14.21
CA VAL A 143 -6.28 0.59 14.65
C VAL A 143 -5.96 -0.12 15.97
N HIS A 144 -6.85 -0.06 16.96
CA HIS A 144 -6.66 -0.74 18.24
C HIS A 144 -6.61 -2.28 18.08
N ARG A 145 -7.42 -2.85 17.19
CA ARG A 145 -7.37 -4.29 16.88
C ARG A 145 -6.02 -4.69 16.29
N ALA A 146 -5.50 -3.91 15.34
CA ALA A 146 -4.20 -4.16 14.74
C ALA A 146 -3.06 -4.05 15.76
N GLU A 147 -3.05 -2.99 16.58
CA GLU A 147 -2.04 -2.81 17.64
C GLU A 147 -2.07 -3.96 18.65
N LYS A 148 -3.27 -4.35 19.13
CA LYS A 148 -3.43 -5.50 20.04
C LYS A 148 -2.95 -6.83 19.44
N LYS A 149 -2.96 -6.96 18.11
CA LYS A 149 -2.55 -8.15 17.36
C LYS A 149 -1.10 -8.06 16.83
N GLY A 150 -0.32 -7.14 17.39
CA GLY A 150 1.12 -7.06 17.15
C GLY A 150 1.48 -6.63 15.73
N PHE A 151 0.63 -5.85 15.07
CA PHE A 151 1.04 -5.17 13.83
C PHE A 151 2.13 -4.14 14.16
N GLY A 152 3.13 -4.02 13.29
CA GLY A 152 4.34 -3.21 13.55
C GLY A 152 4.19 -1.74 13.19
N ALA A 153 3.22 -1.38 12.35
CA ALA A 153 3.00 0.01 11.92
C ALA A 153 1.58 0.21 11.36
N ILE A 154 1.17 1.48 11.27
CA ILE A 154 -0.02 1.93 10.54
C ILE A 154 0.41 2.59 9.23
N ILE A 155 -0.15 2.14 8.11
CA ILE A 155 0.00 2.80 6.80
C ILE A 155 -1.27 3.63 6.55
N LEU A 156 -1.20 4.94 6.76
CA LEU A 156 -2.31 5.85 6.46
C LEU A 156 -2.29 6.17 4.96
N THR A 157 -3.33 5.75 4.24
CA THR A 157 -3.51 6.12 2.84
C THR A 157 -4.13 7.51 2.71
N ALA A 158 -3.40 8.46 2.12
CA ALA A 158 -3.81 9.86 1.96
C ALA A 158 -4.29 10.19 0.53
N ASP A 159 -3.93 9.39 -0.47
CA ASP A 159 -4.24 9.61 -1.91
C ASP A 159 -5.68 9.21 -2.33
N THR A 160 -6.55 8.86 -1.37
CA THR A 160 -7.90 8.35 -1.63
C THR A 160 -9.00 9.08 -0.85
N PRO A 161 -9.10 10.43 -0.93
CA PRO A 161 -10.26 11.15 -0.36
C PRO A 161 -11.56 10.80 -1.11
N ARG A 162 -11.43 10.45 -2.39
CA ARG A 162 -12.45 9.83 -3.24
C ARG A 162 -11.79 8.66 -3.95
N LEU A 163 -12.58 7.64 -4.28
CA LEU A 163 -12.06 6.50 -5.06
C LEU A 163 -11.84 6.93 -6.51
N GLY A 164 -10.71 6.52 -7.10
CA GLY A 164 -10.45 6.76 -8.51
C GLY A 164 -11.45 6.05 -9.42
N ARG A 165 -11.70 6.65 -10.58
CA ARG A 165 -12.66 6.15 -11.56
C ARG A 165 -12.04 5.04 -12.40
N ARG A 166 -12.26 3.79 -12.00
CA ARG A 166 -11.79 2.62 -12.76
C ARG A 166 -12.89 2.13 -13.69
N GLU A 167 -12.75 2.38 -14.98
CA GLU A 167 -13.82 2.12 -15.95
C GLU A 167 -14.20 0.64 -16.05
N ALA A 168 -13.24 -0.27 -15.88
CA ALA A 168 -13.49 -1.70 -15.93
C ALA A 168 -14.40 -2.15 -14.78
N ASP A 169 -14.19 -1.62 -13.56
CA ASP A 169 -15.06 -1.88 -12.40
C ASP A 169 -16.50 -1.41 -12.67
N ILE A 170 -16.65 -0.26 -13.34
CA ILE A 170 -17.97 0.31 -13.68
C ILE A 170 -18.67 -0.54 -14.74
N LYS A 171 -17.96 -0.88 -15.83
CA LYS A 171 -18.48 -1.71 -16.93
C LYS A 171 -18.88 -3.11 -16.44
N ASN A 172 -18.08 -3.69 -15.55
CA ASN A 172 -18.31 -5.00 -14.97
C ASN A 172 -19.29 -4.99 -13.78
N LYS A 173 -19.73 -3.81 -13.32
CA LYS A 173 -20.56 -3.64 -12.11
C LYS A 173 -19.95 -4.36 -10.89
N MET A 174 -18.67 -4.08 -10.63
CA MET A 174 -17.84 -4.79 -9.65
C MET A 174 -18.55 -4.93 -8.30
N ILE A 175 -18.68 -6.17 -7.83
CA ILE A 175 -19.31 -6.50 -6.55
C ILE A 175 -18.22 -6.68 -5.49
N ALA A 176 -18.29 -5.88 -4.43
CA ALA A 176 -17.43 -6.05 -3.26
C ALA A 176 -17.89 -7.25 -2.43
N PRO A 177 -17.00 -8.14 -1.98
CA PRO A 177 -17.34 -9.15 -0.99
C PRO A 177 -17.63 -8.49 0.36
N GLN A 178 -18.39 -9.19 1.21
CA GLN A 178 -18.59 -8.76 2.59
C GLN A 178 -17.23 -8.70 3.32
N LEU A 179 -16.94 -7.55 3.90
CA LEU A 179 -15.69 -7.32 4.63
C LEU A 179 -15.90 -7.66 6.10
N LYS A 180 -15.51 -8.87 6.50
CA LYS A 180 -15.71 -9.39 7.87
C LYS A 180 -15.22 -8.47 8.99
N ASN A 181 -14.19 -7.65 8.75
CA ASN A 181 -13.71 -6.70 9.74
C ASN A 181 -14.76 -5.66 10.18
N PHE A 182 -15.74 -5.40 9.31
CA PHE A 182 -16.75 -4.35 9.48
C PHE A 182 -18.16 -4.89 9.68
N GLU A 183 -18.31 -6.22 9.80
CA GLU A 183 -19.58 -6.87 10.06
C GLU A 183 -20.23 -6.32 11.33
N GLY A 184 -21.48 -5.88 11.22
CA GLY A 184 -22.22 -5.24 12.32
C GLY A 184 -21.81 -3.78 12.64
N LEU A 185 -20.78 -3.22 11.98
CA LEU A 185 -20.31 -1.85 12.23
C LEU A 185 -20.81 -0.86 11.19
N ILE A 186 -20.78 -1.27 9.91
CA ILE A 186 -21.31 -0.52 8.76
C ILE A 186 -22.04 -1.49 7.83
N SER A 187 -22.99 -0.97 7.06
CA SER A 187 -23.48 -1.72 5.90
C SER A 187 -22.33 -1.89 4.92
N THR A 188 -22.04 -3.12 4.53
CA THR A 188 -21.11 -3.44 3.44
C THR A 188 -21.85 -3.80 2.15
N GLU A 189 -23.18 -3.86 2.21
CA GLU A 189 -24.06 -4.10 1.05
C GLU A 189 -24.39 -2.76 0.39
N TYR A 190 -23.44 -2.25 -0.39
CA TYR A 190 -23.71 -1.14 -1.29
C TYR A 190 -24.15 -1.71 -2.63
N VAL A 191 -25.44 -1.66 -2.92
CA VAL A 191 -25.97 -1.97 -4.25
C VAL A 191 -26.00 -0.69 -5.06
N SER A 192 -25.14 -0.58 -6.07
CA SER A 192 -25.21 0.51 -7.04
C SER A 192 -25.95 0.04 -8.29
N ASP A 193 -27.07 0.67 -8.60
CA ASP A 193 -27.79 0.42 -9.86
C ASP A 193 -27.03 0.97 -11.09
N LYS A 194 -25.97 1.76 -10.88
CA LYS A 194 -25.33 2.60 -11.92
C LYS A 194 -23.81 2.44 -12.04
N GLY A 195 -23.15 1.57 -11.27
CA GLY A 195 -21.69 1.45 -11.31
C GLY A 195 -21.07 0.40 -10.40
N SER A 196 -19.87 0.66 -9.90
CA SER A 196 -19.12 -0.24 -9.02
C SER A 196 -19.61 -0.17 -7.57
N ASN A 197 -19.83 -1.32 -6.92
CA ASN A 197 -20.19 -1.36 -5.51
C ASN A 197 -19.03 -0.89 -4.61
N ILE A 198 -17.78 -1.04 -5.06
CA ILE A 198 -16.60 -0.55 -4.34
C ILE A 198 -16.58 0.98 -4.33
N GLU A 199 -16.95 1.61 -5.45
CA GLU A 199 -17.10 3.07 -5.56
C GLU A 199 -18.18 3.59 -4.61
N ALA A 200 -19.35 2.93 -4.59
CA ALA A 200 -20.44 3.28 -3.68
C ALA A 200 -20.05 3.14 -2.21
N LEU A 201 -19.36 2.04 -1.85
CA LEU A 201 -18.83 1.82 -0.50
C LEU A 201 -17.86 2.94 -0.09
N ALA A 202 -16.89 3.28 -0.94
CA ALA A 202 -15.93 4.34 -0.66
C ALA A 202 -16.62 5.71 -0.52
N ALA A 203 -17.55 6.06 -1.41
CA ALA A 203 -18.30 7.31 -1.33
C ALA A 203 -19.14 7.42 -0.05
N GLY A 204 -19.70 6.29 0.41
CA GLY A 204 -20.46 6.20 1.65
C GLY A 204 -19.59 6.34 2.90
N THR A 205 -18.41 5.73 2.91
CA THR A 205 -17.62 5.50 4.14
C THR A 205 -16.39 6.39 4.30
N PHE A 206 -15.67 6.73 3.23
CA PHE A 206 -14.38 7.43 3.32
C PHE A 206 -14.58 8.91 3.67
N ASP A 207 -13.69 9.43 4.51
CA ASP A 207 -13.70 10.83 4.89
C ASP A 207 -12.88 11.68 3.92
N ALA A 208 -13.58 12.37 3.01
CA ALA A 208 -12.96 13.28 2.05
C ALA A 208 -12.41 14.57 2.69
N SER A 209 -12.67 14.82 3.98
CA SER A 209 -12.16 15.99 4.71
C SER A 209 -10.84 15.72 5.45
N LEU A 210 -10.29 14.51 5.35
CA LEU A 210 -9.00 14.14 5.94
C LEU A 210 -7.91 15.16 5.53
N CYS A 211 -7.21 15.69 6.52
CA CYS A 211 -6.16 16.68 6.34
C CYS A 211 -4.99 16.45 7.31
N TRP A 212 -3.94 17.26 7.20
CA TRP A 212 -2.74 17.13 8.03
C TRP A 212 -2.99 17.21 9.54
N LYS A 213 -4.04 17.91 9.99
CA LYS A 213 -4.41 18.01 11.41
C LYS A 213 -4.88 16.67 11.97
N ASP A 214 -5.44 15.80 11.13
CA ASP A 214 -5.90 14.48 11.54
C ASP A 214 -4.76 13.53 11.92
N ILE A 215 -3.51 13.86 11.57
CA ILE A 215 -2.35 13.08 12.00
C ILE A 215 -2.18 13.15 13.52
N GLU A 216 -2.49 14.29 14.15
CA GLU A 216 -2.48 14.44 15.61
C GLU A 216 -3.54 13.53 16.25
N TRP A 217 -4.74 13.49 15.66
CA TRP A 217 -5.79 12.57 16.10
C TRP A 217 -5.33 11.11 15.97
N LEU A 218 -4.75 10.71 14.84
CA LEU A 218 -4.28 9.33 14.65
C LEU A 218 -3.20 8.97 15.67
N LYS A 219 -2.25 9.86 15.94
CA LYS A 219 -1.23 9.69 17.00
C LYS A 219 -1.84 9.61 18.39
N SER A 220 -2.99 10.23 18.64
CA SER A 220 -3.67 10.16 19.93
C SER A 220 -4.29 8.79 20.23
N ILE A 221 -4.55 7.98 19.20
CA ILE A 221 -5.25 6.69 19.32
C ILE A 221 -4.35 5.46 19.13
N THR A 222 -3.07 5.63 18.81
CA THR A 222 -2.12 4.51 18.67
C THR A 222 -0.69 4.90 19.03
N LYS A 223 0.10 3.92 19.47
CA LYS A 223 1.55 4.07 19.68
C LYS A 223 2.37 3.52 18.51
N LEU A 224 1.72 2.89 17.54
CA LEU A 224 2.41 2.33 16.39
C LEU A 224 3.01 3.46 15.51
N PRO A 225 4.18 3.23 14.90
CA PRO A 225 4.71 4.15 13.91
C PRO A 225 3.72 4.29 12.74
N ILE A 226 3.53 5.53 12.29
CA ILE A 226 2.64 5.87 11.19
C ILE A 226 3.48 6.10 9.93
N LEU A 227 3.11 5.48 8.82
CA LEU A 227 3.62 5.83 7.48
C LEU A 227 2.51 6.52 6.70
N ILE A 228 2.83 7.60 5.99
CA ILE A 228 1.89 8.22 5.04
C ILE A 228 2.11 7.64 3.65
N LYS A 229 1.09 6.98 3.09
CA LYS A 229 1.08 6.46 1.73
C LYS A 229 0.31 7.40 0.80
N GLY A 230 0.91 7.69 -0.34
CA GLY A 230 0.30 8.55 -1.37
C GLY A 230 1.05 9.84 -1.64
N ILE A 231 2.27 9.98 -1.09
CA ILE A 231 3.10 11.17 -1.30
C ILE A 231 3.67 11.13 -2.73
N LEU A 232 3.57 12.25 -3.44
CA LEU A 232 4.11 12.40 -4.80
C LEU A 232 4.90 13.71 -4.98
N THR A 233 5.01 14.54 -3.95
CA THR A 233 5.74 15.82 -4.02
C THR A 233 6.62 16.04 -2.80
N SER A 234 7.66 16.85 -2.96
CA SER A 234 8.53 17.26 -1.86
C SER A 234 7.80 18.06 -0.77
N GLU A 235 6.84 18.91 -1.14
CA GLU A 235 6.10 19.74 -0.18
C GLU A 235 5.29 18.91 0.81
N ASP A 236 4.65 17.84 0.33
CA ASP A 236 3.90 16.94 1.22
C ASP A 236 4.83 15.99 1.99
N ALA A 237 6.01 15.68 1.45
CA ALA A 237 7.05 14.98 2.20
C ALA A 237 7.57 15.81 3.39
N ILE A 238 7.72 17.13 3.21
CA ILE A 238 8.08 18.08 4.27
C ILE A 238 7.01 18.09 5.37
N LYS A 239 5.73 18.23 5.00
CA LYS A 239 4.62 18.21 5.97
C LYS A 239 4.54 16.89 6.74
N ALA A 240 4.88 15.77 6.11
CA ALA A 240 4.95 14.49 6.80
C ALA A 240 6.04 14.48 7.88
N ILE A 241 7.22 15.05 7.62
CA ILE A 241 8.26 15.25 8.64
C ILE A 241 7.73 16.14 9.77
N GLU A 242 7.14 17.29 9.44
CA GLU A 242 6.61 18.25 10.42
C GLU A 242 5.53 17.62 11.31
N ALA A 243 4.68 16.77 10.75
CA ALA A 243 3.66 16.01 11.50
C ALA A 243 4.26 14.91 12.40
N GLY A 244 5.55 14.61 12.25
CA GLY A 244 6.29 13.64 13.04
C GLY A 244 5.79 12.22 12.82
N VAL A 245 5.53 11.84 11.57
CA VAL A 245 5.27 10.44 11.20
C VAL A 245 6.58 9.65 11.17
N ALA A 246 6.52 8.32 11.08
CA ALA A 246 7.73 7.48 11.08
C ALA A 246 8.33 7.25 9.68
N GLY A 247 7.56 7.53 8.63
CA GLY A 247 8.01 7.42 7.26
C GLY A 247 6.94 7.81 6.24
N ILE A 248 7.34 7.82 4.98
CA ILE A 248 6.46 8.05 3.85
C ILE A 248 6.58 6.90 2.86
N ILE A 249 5.52 6.71 2.07
CA ILE A 249 5.47 5.79 0.96
C ILE A 249 5.10 6.59 -0.29
N VAL A 250 6.09 6.75 -1.18
CA VAL A 250 5.90 7.39 -2.49
C VAL A 250 5.01 6.48 -3.33
N SER A 251 3.80 6.94 -3.65
CA SER A 251 2.77 6.11 -4.26
C SER A 251 1.72 6.94 -4.98
N ASN A 252 1.32 6.50 -6.18
CA ASN A 252 0.13 6.97 -6.89
C ASN A 252 -1.00 5.92 -6.83
N HIS A 253 -0.99 5.10 -5.77
CA HIS A 253 -1.95 4.01 -5.56
C HIS A 253 -1.95 2.95 -6.68
N GLY A 254 -0.82 2.76 -7.35
CA GLY A 254 -0.74 1.88 -8.51
C GLY A 254 -1.53 2.39 -9.70
N ALA A 255 -1.57 3.71 -9.87
CA ALA A 255 -2.32 4.40 -10.92
C ALA A 255 -3.84 4.17 -10.87
N ARG A 256 -4.39 3.89 -9.68
CA ARG A 256 -5.83 3.60 -9.48
C ARG A 256 -6.64 4.79 -8.97
N GLN A 257 -6.00 5.94 -8.81
CA GLN A 257 -6.55 7.15 -8.21
C GLN A 257 -6.62 8.29 -9.23
N LEU A 258 -5.67 9.24 -9.20
CA LEU A 258 -5.57 10.31 -10.19
C LEU A 258 -4.76 9.79 -11.39
N ASP A 259 -5.39 9.70 -12.56
CA ASP A 259 -4.66 9.45 -13.81
C ASP A 259 -3.90 10.72 -14.24
N TYR A 260 -2.85 10.57 -15.03
CA TYR A 260 -1.84 11.61 -15.33
C TYR A 260 -1.05 12.12 -14.10
N ALA A 261 -1.12 11.44 -12.96
CA ALA A 261 -0.14 11.59 -11.90
C ALA A 261 1.24 11.09 -12.38
N PRO A 262 2.35 11.64 -11.86
CA PRO A 262 3.68 11.18 -12.25
C PRO A 262 3.91 9.73 -11.81
N ALA A 263 4.82 9.05 -12.50
CA ALA A 263 5.31 7.76 -12.03
C ALA A 263 6.08 7.93 -10.72
N THR A 264 5.91 6.98 -9.80
CA THR A 264 6.50 7.08 -8.45
C THR A 264 8.02 7.15 -8.48
N ILE A 265 8.66 6.43 -9.42
CA ILE A 265 10.11 6.46 -9.56
C ILE A 265 10.64 7.82 -10.06
N SER A 266 9.84 8.55 -10.83
CA SER A 266 10.25 9.85 -11.38
C SER A 266 10.22 10.98 -10.35
N VAL A 267 9.42 10.86 -9.30
CA VAL A 267 9.38 11.83 -8.19
C VAL A 267 10.21 11.40 -6.98
N LEU A 268 10.73 10.17 -6.98
CA LEU A 268 11.47 9.63 -5.85
C LEU A 268 12.78 10.40 -5.59
N GLU A 269 13.52 10.76 -6.63
CA GLU A 269 14.79 11.49 -6.51
C GLU A 269 14.58 12.89 -5.91
N GLU A 270 13.58 13.62 -6.41
CA GLU A 270 13.21 14.94 -5.89
C GLU A 270 12.85 14.89 -4.40
N ILE A 271 11.98 13.94 -4.03
CA ILE A 271 11.58 13.73 -2.64
C ILE A 271 12.79 13.36 -1.79
N GLN A 272 13.62 12.42 -2.25
CA GLN A 272 14.81 11.98 -1.53
C GLN A 272 15.77 13.14 -1.26
N HIS A 273 16.09 13.94 -2.27
CA HIS A 273 17.00 15.09 -2.12
C HIS A 273 16.48 16.10 -1.09
N THR A 274 15.20 16.47 -1.18
CA THR A 274 14.57 17.39 -0.21
C THR A 274 14.72 16.88 1.22
N LEU A 275 14.48 15.58 1.44
CA LEU A 275 14.53 14.99 2.76
C LEU A 275 15.95 14.87 3.30
N GLU A 276 16.92 14.57 2.44
CA GLU A 276 18.34 14.56 2.81
C GLU A 276 18.83 15.95 3.23
N GLU A 277 18.45 17.01 2.51
CA GLU A 277 18.79 18.38 2.88
C GLU A 277 18.22 18.76 4.26
N ILE A 278 16.97 18.42 4.52
CA ILE A 278 16.31 18.70 5.80
C ILE A 278 16.96 17.91 6.93
N ILE A 279 17.15 16.60 6.78
CA ILE A 279 17.76 15.76 7.82
C ILE A 279 19.19 16.23 8.12
N ASN A 280 19.96 16.58 7.09
CA ASN A 280 21.32 17.09 7.28
C ASN A 280 21.32 18.43 8.01
N SER A 281 20.37 19.32 7.72
CA SER A 281 20.23 20.62 8.43
C SER A 281 19.78 20.45 9.89
N MET A 282 18.86 19.51 10.17
CA MET A 282 18.41 19.19 11.53
C MET A 282 19.49 18.50 12.35
N THR A 283 20.28 17.62 11.74
CA THR A 283 21.42 16.95 12.40
C THR A 283 22.51 17.95 12.79
N TYR A 284 22.66 19.05 12.04
CA TYR A 284 23.52 20.18 12.41
C TYR A 284 23.00 20.97 13.63
N GLN A 285 21.71 20.89 13.95
CA GLN A 285 21.09 21.55 15.10
C GLN A 285 20.85 20.62 16.30
N MET A 286 20.79 19.29 16.12
CA MET A 286 20.51 18.32 17.17
C MET A 286 21.39 17.05 17.04
N TYR A 287 22.45 16.97 17.85
CA TYR A 287 23.06 15.68 18.21
C TYR A 287 22.10 14.90 19.13
N SER A 288 21.08 14.23 18.59
CA SER A 288 20.36 13.12 19.26
C SER A 288 19.17 12.58 18.43
N LYS A 289 19.30 11.32 18.00
CA LYS A 289 18.23 10.31 17.76
C LYS A 289 17.10 10.65 16.77
N ASN A 290 17.15 10.03 15.57
CA ASN A 290 16.13 9.11 15.03
C ASN A 290 16.48 8.68 13.60
N SER A 291 16.41 7.38 13.31
CA SER A 291 16.66 6.81 11.98
C SER A 291 15.40 6.85 11.12
N TRP A 292 15.24 7.90 10.32
CA TRP A 292 14.24 7.95 9.24
C TRP A 292 14.61 6.92 8.15
N ARG A 293 13.62 6.20 7.62
CA ARG A 293 13.81 5.23 6.52
C ARG A 293 12.67 5.33 5.52
N TRP A 294 12.99 5.26 4.24
CA TRP A 294 12.07 5.41 3.11
C TRP A 294 11.70 4.06 2.52
N LEU A 295 10.46 3.96 2.03
CA LEU A 295 10.01 2.83 1.23
C LEU A 295 9.41 3.37 -0.06
N ASN A 296 10.02 3.01 -1.19
CA ASN A 296 9.34 3.15 -2.46
C ASN A 296 8.35 1.98 -2.57
N ALA A 297 7.05 2.27 -2.47
CA ALA A 297 6.04 1.32 -2.95
C ALA A 297 5.71 1.68 -4.39
N ALA A 298 6.64 1.36 -5.28
CA ALA A 298 6.24 1.01 -6.63
C ALA A 298 5.40 -0.25 -6.48
N SER A 299 4.08 -0.08 -6.37
CA SER A 299 3.18 -1.16 -6.75
C SER A 299 3.43 -1.36 -8.24
N CYS A 300 4.43 -2.18 -8.56
CA CYS A 300 4.57 -2.77 -9.88
C CYS A 300 3.30 -3.58 -10.09
N HIS A 301 2.27 -2.90 -10.59
CA HIS A 301 1.29 -3.55 -11.41
C HIS A 301 2.10 -3.94 -12.63
N VAL A 302 2.46 -5.21 -12.67
CA VAL A 302 2.69 -5.84 -13.96
C VAL A 302 1.34 -6.40 -14.35
#